data_AF-A0A2J0SQ78-F1
#
_entry.id   AF-A0A2J0SQ78-F1
#
_cell.length_a   1.000
_cell.length_b   1.000
_cell.length_c   1.000
_cell.angle_alpha   90.00
_cell.angle_beta   90.00
_cell.angle_gamma   90.00
#
_symmetry.space_group_name_H-M   'P 1'
#
loop_
_entity.id
_entity.type
_entity.pdbx_description
1 polymer ?
#
loop_
_entity_poly.entity_id
_entity_poly.type
_entity_poly.pdbx_seq_one_letter_code
_entity_poly.pdbx_strand_id
1 'polypeptide(L)'
;MPSGYRSSGIDFDDLFDPYVEGPQAQDSSRRIGGTDLSRRYAHIQYGSKRADVGHRINGMDVSNLWAARGTASYRLPFHGKDYSAGNGAKTNSFGDVTASVQISLLSDGNFTVHSNSYGGGNDATAQVDSGRWAPAGANPGQYEVQFTASNTGAASFSTSAPSFSSLATSRSATVSISIPAASSMYESVTVEIAVHLRRSGSPAQVSTVYANVAVSGWY
;
A
#
# COMPACT_ATOMS: atom_id res chain seq x y z
N MET A 1 1.11 16.58 23.71
CA MET A 1 2.51 16.92 24.09
C MET A 1 3.31 15.63 24.01
N PRO A 2 4.46 15.55 23.31
CA PRO A 2 5.28 14.34 23.37
C PRO A 2 5.92 14.29 24.77
N SER A 3 5.45 13.39 25.62
CA SER A 3 6.01 13.16 26.95
C SER A 3 7.23 12.24 26.82
N GLY A 4 8.36 12.75 26.32
CA GLY A 4 9.57 11.98 26.01
C GLY A 4 9.92 10.92 27.06
N TYR A 5 10.06 9.65 26.65
CA TYR A 5 10.56 8.64 27.58
C TYR A 5 12.07 8.77 27.66
N ARG A 6 12.53 9.29 28.80
CA ARG A 6 13.94 9.37 29.13
C ARG A 6 14.29 8.31 30.15
N SER A 7 15.32 7.53 29.85
CA SER A 7 15.88 6.54 30.76
C SER A 7 17.40 6.68 30.75
N SER A 8 18.01 6.81 31.93
CA SER A 8 19.46 7.02 32.12
C SER A 8 20.10 8.09 31.20
N GLY A 9 19.41 9.22 30.98
CA GLY A 9 19.90 10.32 30.15
C GLY A 9 19.73 10.11 28.63
N ILE A 10 19.17 8.97 28.21
CA ILE A 10 18.88 8.66 26.82
C ILE A 10 17.40 8.95 26.54
N ASP A 11 17.13 9.75 25.50
CA ASP A 11 15.79 10.05 25.02
C ASP A 11 15.37 9.04 23.96
N PHE A 12 14.48 8.11 24.31
CA PHE A 12 14.10 7.04 23.40
C PHE A 12 13.28 7.54 22.22
N ASP A 13 12.64 8.71 22.34
CA ASP A 13 11.94 9.33 21.21
C ASP A 13 12.91 9.79 20.11
N ASP A 14 14.14 10.15 20.46
CA ASP A 14 15.18 10.49 19.49
C ASP A 14 15.83 9.23 18.89
N LEU A 15 15.70 8.10 19.56
CA LEU A 15 16.42 6.87 19.20
C LEU A 15 15.61 5.88 18.39
N PHE A 16 14.30 5.82 18.63
CA PHE A 16 13.40 4.82 18.08
C PHE A 16 12.23 5.48 17.35
N ASP A 17 11.75 4.82 16.30
CA ASP A 17 10.57 5.31 15.60
C ASP A 17 9.33 5.17 16.49
N PRO A 18 8.48 6.19 16.55
CA PRO A 18 7.21 6.05 17.21
C PRO A 18 6.42 4.95 16.50
N TYR A 19 5.78 4.11 17.31
CA TYR A 19 4.84 3.14 16.80
C TYR A 19 3.69 3.90 16.13
N VAL A 20 3.51 3.66 14.84
CA VAL A 20 2.39 4.22 14.08
C VAL A 20 1.29 3.18 13.99
N GLU A 21 1.64 1.94 13.59
CA GLU A 21 0.68 0.86 13.35
C GLU A 21 1.30 -0.55 13.22
N GLY A 22 0.48 -1.61 13.11
CA GLY A 22 0.91 -3.00 12.91
C GLY A 22 0.98 -3.89 14.18
N PRO A 23 1.27 -5.20 14.09
CA PRO A 23 1.56 -6.02 15.27
C PRO A 23 2.49 -5.35 16.29
N GLN A 24 2.01 -5.27 17.53
CA GLN A 24 2.74 -4.70 18.65
C GLN A 24 3.86 -5.63 19.08
N ALA A 25 4.92 -5.05 19.64
CA ALA A 25 5.92 -5.83 20.36
C ALA A 25 5.26 -6.53 21.56
N GLN A 26 5.86 -7.64 22.00
CA GLN A 26 5.50 -8.23 23.29
C GLN A 26 5.63 -7.17 24.40
N ASP A 27 4.68 -7.19 25.35
CA ASP A 27 4.65 -6.23 26.46
C ASP A 27 6.02 -6.15 27.14
N SER A 28 6.55 -4.93 27.15
CA SER A 28 7.88 -4.67 27.70
C SER A 28 7.84 -4.60 29.23
N SER A 29 6.63 -4.59 29.82
CA SER A 29 6.32 -4.37 31.24
C SER A 29 6.80 -3.01 31.78
N ARG A 30 7.36 -2.17 30.93
CA ARG A 30 7.80 -0.82 31.24
C ARG A 30 6.77 0.15 30.69
N ARG A 31 6.24 1.01 31.57
CA ARG A 31 5.15 1.92 31.24
C ARG A 31 5.56 3.38 31.47
N ILE A 32 5.06 4.27 30.63
CA ILE A 32 5.01 5.71 30.87
C ILE A 32 3.57 6.20 30.73
N GLY A 33 3.10 6.98 31.70
CA GLY A 33 1.75 7.54 31.67
C GLY A 33 0.66 6.47 31.54
N GLY A 34 0.91 5.24 32.04
CA GLY A 34 0.01 4.10 31.91
C GLY A 34 0.19 3.25 30.64
N THR A 35 0.94 3.72 29.64
CA THR A 35 1.15 3.04 28.36
C THR A 35 2.49 2.31 28.32
N ASP A 36 2.48 1.04 27.94
CA ASP A 36 3.70 0.24 27.78
C ASP A 36 4.58 0.76 26.61
N LEU A 37 5.90 0.71 26.77
CA LEU A 37 6.83 1.17 25.73
C LEU A 37 6.72 0.36 24.42
N SER A 38 6.30 -0.91 24.50
CA SER A 38 5.95 -1.75 23.34
C SER A 38 4.84 -1.16 22.46
N ARG A 39 4.02 -0.25 23.02
CA ARG A 39 2.93 0.46 22.34
C ARG A 39 3.35 1.86 21.90
N ARG A 40 4.55 2.31 22.27
CA ARG A 40 5.09 3.63 21.96
C ARG A 40 6.08 3.60 20.80
N TYR A 41 6.87 2.54 20.67
CA TYR A 41 7.92 2.43 19.65
C TYR A 41 7.64 1.31 18.66
N ALA A 42 7.94 1.57 17.39
CA ALA A 42 7.73 0.66 16.28
C ALA A 42 8.49 -0.65 16.53
N HIS A 43 7.81 -1.79 16.40
CA HIS A 43 8.47 -3.09 16.52
C HIS A 43 9.58 -3.23 15.48
N ILE A 44 10.68 -3.90 15.84
CA ILE A 44 11.86 -4.00 14.98
C ILE A 44 11.59 -4.61 13.61
N GLN A 45 10.55 -5.43 13.48
CA GLN A 45 10.13 -5.99 12.19
C GLN A 45 9.80 -4.93 11.13
N TYR A 46 9.45 -3.71 11.56
CA TYR A 46 9.13 -2.62 10.66
C TYR A 46 10.35 -1.85 10.19
N GLY A 47 11.50 -1.99 10.83
CA GLY A 47 12.68 -1.23 10.46
C GLY A 47 13.97 -1.98 10.73
N SER A 48 15.04 -1.23 11.03
CA SER A 48 16.35 -1.82 11.27
C SER A 48 16.82 -1.58 12.69
N LYS A 49 17.65 -2.51 13.17
CA LYS A 49 18.35 -2.41 14.44
C LYS A 49 19.34 -1.24 14.41
N ARG A 50 19.44 -0.49 15.51
CA ARG A 50 20.57 0.42 15.80
C ARG A 50 21.61 -0.25 16.70
N ALA A 51 22.75 0.40 16.91
CA ALA A 51 23.69 0.02 17.95
C ALA A 51 22.99 -0.11 19.32
N ASP A 52 23.39 -1.10 20.11
CA ASP A 52 22.84 -1.35 21.44
C ASP A 52 22.98 -0.09 22.30
N VAL A 53 21.90 0.29 22.99
CA VAL A 53 21.84 1.53 23.78
C VAL A 53 22.07 1.29 25.28
N GLY A 54 22.35 0.03 25.66
CA GLY A 54 22.62 -0.38 27.03
C GLY A 54 21.36 -0.52 27.89
N HIS A 55 20.18 -0.42 27.29
CA HIS A 55 18.90 -0.57 28.00
C HIS A 55 18.26 -1.90 27.68
N ARG A 56 18.06 -2.74 28.70
CA ARG A 56 17.56 -4.10 28.54
C ARG A 56 16.15 -4.30 29.08
N ILE A 57 15.38 -5.10 28.37
CA ILE A 57 14.06 -5.59 28.74
C ILE A 57 14.08 -7.11 28.55
N ASN A 58 13.74 -7.87 29.60
CA ASN A 58 13.82 -9.33 29.61
C ASN A 58 15.18 -9.89 29.14
N GLY A 59 16.27 -9.22 29.51
CA GLY A 59 17.65 -9.62 29.17
C GLY A 59 18.12 -9.20 27.77
N MET A 60 17.25 -8.67 26.92
CA MET A 60 17.56 -8.23 25.55
C MET A 60 17.65 -6.69 25.48
N ASP A 61 18.61 -6.15 24.73
CA ASP A 61 18.68 -4.70 24.51
C ASP A 61 17.48 -4.22 23.68
N VAL A 62 16.89 -3.09 24.06
CA VAL A 62 15.71 -2.51 23.39
C VAL A 62 15.96 -2.21 21.91
N SER A 63 17.22 -2.03 21.49
CA SER A 63 17.59 -1.94 20.08
C SER A 63 17.32 -3.20 19.27
N ASN A 64 17.09 -4.36 19.92
CA ASN A 64 16.63 -5.60 19.27
C ASN A 64 15.10 -5.75 19.29
N LEU A 65 14.38 -4.86 19.97
CA LEU A 65 12.92 -4.90 20.10
C LEU A 65 12.24 -3.84 19.24
N TRP A 66 12.87 -2.68 19.07
CA TRP A 66 12.30 -1.53 18.38
C TRP A 66 13.13 -1.08 17.18
N ALA A 67 12.44 -0.59 16.15
CA ALA A 67 13.05 -0.02 14.97
C ALA A 67 13.74 1.31 15.31
N ALA A 68 14.97 1.47 14.80
CA ALA A 68 15.71 2.72 14.93
C ALA A 68 14.95 3.89 14.30
N ARG A 69 15.15 5.10 14.82
CA ARG A 69 14.52 6.31 14.29
C ARG A 69 14.78 6.47 12.78
N GLY A 70 13.72 6.72 12.01
CA GLY A 70 13.75 6.90 10.57
C GLY A 70 13.84 5.61 9.75
N THR A 71 13.62 4.43 10.35
CA THR A 71 13.79 3.13 9.68
C THR A 71 12.50 2.32 9.59
N ALA A 72 11.48 2.64 10.38
CA ALA A 72 10.20 1.94 10.35
C ALA A 72 9.43 2.23 9.04
N SER A 73 9.08 1.17 8.32
CA SER A 73 8.31 1.17 7.08
C SER A 73 7.11 0.23 7.20
N TYR A 74 5.93 0.77 6.97
CA TYR A 74 4.66 0.05 7.02
C TYR A 74 4.13 -0.14 5.59
N ARG A 75 4.84 -0.95 4.79
CA ARG A 75 4.46 -1.24 3.40
C ARG A 75 3.19 -2.07 3.36
N LEU A 76 2.32 -1.77 2.40
CA LEU A 76 1.11 -2.54 2.13
C LEU A 76 1.48 -3.91 1.52
N PRO A 77 0.65 -4.96 1.72
CA PRO A 77 0.99 -6.32 1.29
C PRO A 77 1.19 -6.50 -0.23
N PHE A 78 0.68 -5.58 -1.03
CA PHE A 78 0.84 -5.55 -2.48
C PHE A 78 2.03 -4.71 -2.95
N HIS A 79 2.86 -4.19 -2.03
CA HIS A 79 4.00 -3.38 -2.40
C HIS A 79 5.01 -4.15 -3.27
N GLY A 80 5.41 -3.54 -4.39
CA GLY A 80 6.36 -4.11 -5.34
C GLY A 80 5.80 -5.23 -6.20
N LYS A 81 4.49 -5.52 -6.12
CA LYS A 81 3.87 -6.56 -6.95
C LYS A 81 3.49 -6.02 -8.34
N ASP A 82 3.48 -6.96 -9.28
CA ASP A 82 2.99 -6.78 -10.63
C ASP A 82 1.62 -7.43 -10.81
N TYR A 83 0.72 -6.72 -11.47
CA TYR A 83 -0.57 -7.26 -11.90
C TYR A 83 -0.76 -7.00 -13.39
N SER A 84 -1.33 -7.99 -14.09
CA SER A 84 -1.51 -7.92 -15.53
C SER A 84 -2.97 -8.06 -15.96
N ALA A 85 -3.31 -7.34 -17.01
CA ALA A 85 -4.56 -7.51 -17.75
C ALA A 85 -4.28 -7.46 -19.25
N GLY A 86 -4.93 -8.34 -20.00
CA GLY A 86 -4.73 -8.49 -21.43
C GLY A 86 -6.05 -8.75 -22.14
N ASN A 87 -6.27 -8.14 -23.31
CA ASN A 87 -7.38 -8.52 -24.18
C ASN A 87 -6.98 -8.43 -25.66
N GLY A 88 -7.65 -9.19 -26.50
CA GLY A 88 -7.45 -9.18 -27.94
C GLY A 88 -8.78 -9.16 -28.66
N ALA A 89 -8.96 -8.32 -29.67
CA ALA A 89 -10.20 -8.25 -30.42
C ALA A 89 -10.47 -9.56 -31.19
N LYS A 90 -11.74 -9.93 -31.33
CA LYS A 90 -12.15 -11.03 -32.22
C LYS A 90 -11.98 -10.61 -33.67
N THR A 91 -11.63 -11.53 -34.56
CA THR A 91 -11.52 -11.24 -36.01
C THR A 91 -12.79 -10.59 -36.54
N ASN A 92 -12.63 -9.48 -37.29
CA ASN A 92 -13.72 -8.68 -37.86
C ASN A 92 -14.72 -8.12 -36.82
N SER A 93 -14.34 -8.03 -35.54
CA SER A 93 -15.14 -7.28 -34.57
C SER A 93 -14.95 -5.77 -34.75
N PHE A 94 -15.92 -5.02 -34.25
CA PHE A 94 -15.94 -3.56 -34.27
C PHE A 94 -16.09 -3.04 -32.84
N GLY A 95 -15.79 -1.76 -32.63
CA GLY A 95 -15.78 -1.14 -31.31
C GLY A 95 -14.38 -1.11 -30.72
N ASP A 96 -14.30 -1.01 -29.39
CA ASP A 96 -13.02 -0.95 -28.68
C ASP A 96 -12.78 -2.23 -27.89
N VAL A 97 -11.50 -2.62 -27.80
CA VAL A 97 -11.01 -3.66 -26.92
C VAL A 97 -10.27 -3.02 -25.76
N THR A 98 -10.64 -3.39 -24.54
CA THR A 98 -10.14 -2.79 -23.30
C THR A 98 -9.53 -3.84 -22.39
N ALA A 99 -8.44 -3.48 -21.72
CA ALA A 99 -7.89 -4.20 -20.58
C ALA A 99 -7.59 -3.22 -19.44
N SER A 100 -7.84 -3.63 -18.19
CA SER A 100 -7.61 -2.80 -17.02
C SER A 100 -7.20 -3.57 -15.77
N VAL A 101 -6.38 -2.92 -14.94
CA VAL A 101 -6.07 -3.36 -13.58
C VAL A 101 -6.66 -2.33 -12.62
N GLN A 102 -7.46 -2.80 -11.66
CA GLN A 102 -8.04 -1.97 -10.61
C GLN A 102 -7.55 -2.45 -9.24
N ILE A 103 -6.98 -1.54 -8.46
CA ILE A 103 -6.68 -1.75 -7.04
C ILE A 103 -7.70 -1.01 -6.19
N SER A 104 -8.24 -1.67 -5.16
CA SER A 104 -9.19 -1.08 -4.23
C SER A 104 -8.74 -1.31 -2.79
N LEU A 105 -8.72 -0.24 -1.99
CA LEU A 105 -8.70 -0.28 -0.53
C LEU A 105 -10.15 -0.15 -0.05
N LEU A 106 -10.67 -1.22 0.53
CA LEU A 106 -12.03 -1.31 1.02
C LEU A 106 -12.16 -0.73 2.43
N SER A 107 -13.34 -0.18 2.72
CA SER A 107 -13.68 0.43 4.02
C SER A 107 -13.75 -0.55 5.19
N ASP A 108 -13.71 -1.86 4.94
CA ASP A 108 -13.61 -2.92 5.94
C ASP A 108 -12.16 -3.23 6.35
N GLY A 109 -11.17 -2.56 5.73
CA GLY A 109 -9.76 -2.78 5.99
C GLY A 109 -9.10 -3.83 5.08
N ASN A 110 -9.83 -4.37 4.10
CA ASN A 110 -9.31 -5.29 3.10
C ASN A 110 -8.97 -4.58 1.79
N PHE A 111 -8.05 -5.15 1.01
CA PHE A 111 -7.78 -4.72 -0.35
C PHE A 111 -8.15 -5.82 -1.33
N THR A 112 -8.46 -5.43 -2.55
CA THR A 112 -8.66 -6.33 -3.67
C THR A 112 -8.00 -5.76 -4.91
N VAL A 113 -7.46 -6.62 -5.75
CA VAL A 113 -6.97 -6.27 -7.08
C VAL A 113 -7.75 -7.07 -8.10
N HIS A 114 -8.32 -6.37 -9.10
CA HIS A 114 -9.03 -6.98 -10.20
C HIS A 114 -8.28 -6.75 -11.51
N SER A 115 -8.23 -7.80 -12.32
CA SER A 115 -7.88 -7.75 -13.73
C SER A 115 -9.18 -7.84 -14.53
N ASN A 116 -9.37 -6.92 -15.47
CA ASN A 116 -10.58 -6.84 -16.27
C ASN A 116 -10.24 -6.71 -17.76
N SER A 117 -11.04 -7.38 -18.59
CA SER A 117 -10.94 -7.37 -20.04
C SER A 117 -12.34 -7.31 -20.64
N TYR A 118 -12.58 -6.37 -21.55
CA TYR A 118 -13.89 -6.13 -22.18
C TYR A 118 -13.76 -5.85 -23.69
N GLY A 119 -14.83 -6.13 -24.45
CA GLY A 119 -14.94 -5.75 -25.86
C GLY A 119 -14.10 -6.60 -26.82
N GLY A 120 -13.56 -7.73 -26.34
CA GLY A 120 -12.65 -8.59 -27.07
C GLY A 120 -13.02 -10.08 -27.06
N GLY A 121 -12.03 -10.90 -27.36
CA GLY A 121 -12.06 -12.36 -27.41
C GLY A 121 -11.94 -13.01 -26.05
N ASN A 122 -11.25 -12.34 -25.12
CA ASN A 122 -10.87 -12.87 -23.82
C ASN A 122 -11.51 -12.04 -22.68
N ASP A 123 -12.77 -11.66 -22.87
CA ASP A 123 -13.50 -10.87 -21.88
C ASP A 123 -13.60 -11.64 -20.56
N ALA A 124 -13.15 -11.00 -19.48
CA ALA A 124 -13.05 -11.61 -18.17
C ALA A 124 -12.95 -10.53 -17.09
N THR A 125 -13.49 -10.84 -15.91
CA THR A 125 -13.23 -10.10 -14.68
C THR A 125 -12.76 -11.10 -13.64
N ALA A 126 -11.57 -10.89 -13.09
CA ALA A 126 -10.99 -11.79 -12.09
C ALA A 126 -10.38 -10.98 -10.93
N GLN A 127 -10.68 -11.38 -9.70
CA GLN A 127 -9.92 -10.94 -8.54
C GLN A 127 -8.59 -11.71 -8.52
N VAL A 128 -7.49 -11.00 -8.75
CA VAL A 128 -6.14 -11.58 -8.89
C VAL A 128 -5.31 -11.49 -7.60
N ASP A 129 -5.68 -10.59 -6.69
CA ASP A 129 -5.11 -10.56 -5.33
C ASP A 129 -6.13 -9.99 -4.33
N SER A 130 -5.98 -10.38 -3.08
CA SER A 130 -6.73 -9.81 -1.97
C SER A 130 -6.00 -10.04 -0.66
N GLY A 131 -6.31 -9.20 0.31
CA GLY A 131 -5.78 -9.36 1.66
C GLY A 131 -6.19 -8.21 2.54
N ARG A 132 -5.54 -8.10 3.69
CA ARG A 132 -5.84 -7.06 4.67
C ARG A 132 -4.80 -5.94 4.58
N TRP A 133 -5.22 -4.70 4.31
CA TRP A 133 -4.33 -3.54 4.33
C TRP A 133 -4.33 -2.86 5.70
N ALA A 134 -5.47 -2.86 6.39
CA ALA A 134 -5.59 -2.17 7.68
C ALA A 134 -4.86 -2.98 8.78
N PRO A 135 -4.24 -2.33 9.76
CA PRO A 135 -3.69 -3.02 10.93
C PRO A 135 -4.77 -3.71 11.76
N ALA A 136 -4.42 -4.77 12.50
CA ALA A 136 -5.38 -5.53 13.31
C ALA A 136 -6.07 -4.61 14.34
N GLY A 137 -7.40 -4.64 14.37
CA GLY A 137 -8.22 -3.79 15.25
C GLY A 137 -8.26 -2.30 14.89
N ALA A 138 -7.60 -1.86 13.81
CA ALA A 138 -7.68 -0.49 13.35
C ALA A 138 -9.04 -0.18 12.71
N ASN A 139 -9.52 1.05 12.89
CA ASN A 139 -10.69 1.57 12.18
C ASN A 139 -10.23 2.24 10.87
N PRO A 140 -10.62 1.71 9.69
CA PRO A 140 -10.28 2.29 8.39
C PRO A 140 -10.64 3.77 8.24
N GLY A 141 -11.69 4.25 8.92
CA GLY A 141 -12.09 5.66 8.87
C GLY A 141 -11.06 6.64 9.44
N GLN A 142 -10.07 6.16 10.21
CA GLN A 142 -8.96 6.98 10.71
C GLN A 142 -7.82 7.16 9.69
N TYR A 143 -7.95 6.53 8.53
CA TYR A 143 -6.95 6.53 7.48
C TYR A 143 -7.41 7.32 6.26
N GLU A 144 -6.43 7.89 5.58
CA GLU A 144 -6.59 8.58 4.32
C GLU A 144 -5.65 7.95 3.29
N VAL A 145 -6.14 7.83 2.06
CA VAL A 145 -5.35 7.36 0.93
C VAL A 145 -5.33 8.41 -0.17
N GLN A 146 -4.22 8.46 -0.88
CA GLN A 146 -4.10 9.11 -2.17
C GLN A 146 -3.47 8.12 -3.15
N PHE A 147 -3.99 8.07 -4.38
CA PHE A 147 -3.37 7.32 -5.46
C PHE A 147 -2.78 8.26 -6.50
N THR A 148 -1.57 7.97 -6.92
CA THR A 148 -0.90 8.66 -8.03
C THR A 148 -0.35 7.62 -9.00
N ALA A 149 -0.24 7.98 -10.27
CA ALA A 149 0.39 7.13 -11.27
C ALA A 149 1.55 7.86 -11.97
N SER A 150 2.55 7.09 -12.39
CA SER A 150 3.63 7.53 -13.26
C SER A 150 3.79 6.54 -14.42
N ASN A 151 4.45 6.98 -15.50
CA ASN A 151 4.66 6.17 -16.71
C ASN A 151 3.36 5.69 -17.38
N THR A 152 2.32 6.53 -17.40
CA THR A 152 1.02 6.14 -17.94
C THR A 152 1.05 5.82 -19.44
N GLY A 153 1.94 6.46 -20.22
CA GLY A 153 2.06 6.22 -21.66
C GLY A 153 0.70 6.34 -22.37
N ALA A 154 0.31 5.30 -23.12
CA ALA A 154 -0.98 5.20 -23.79
C ALA A 154 -2.15 4.81 -22.87
N ALA A 155 -1.89 4.44 -21.61
CA ALA A 155 -2.95 4.09 -20.66
C ALA A 155 -3.58 5.33 -20.01
N SER A 156 -4.87 5.20 -19.71
CA SER A 156 -5.58 6.12 -18.83
C SER A 156 -5.46 5.67 -17.38
N PHE A 157 -5.25 6.64 -16.48
CA PHE A 157 -5.33 6.44 -15.03
C PHE A 157 -6.54 7.17 -14.46
N SER A 158 -7.34 6.47 -13.66
CA SER A 158 -8.47 7.05 -12.93
C SER A 158 -8.41 6.66 -11.45
N THR A 159 -8.85 7.56 -10.57
CA THR A 159 -8.82 7.32 -9.13
C THR A 159 -9.98 8.01 -8.43
N SER A 160 -10.49 7.36 -7.39
CA SER A 160 -11.49 7.91 -6.47
C SER A 160 -10.88 8.71 -5.30
N ALA A 161 -9.55 8.79 -5.23
CA ALA A 161 -8.79 9.56 -4.25
C ALA A 161 -7.55 10.23 -4.90
N PRO A 162 -7.74 11.28 -5.72
CA PRO A 162 -6.63 12.04 -6.34
C PRO A 162 -5.85 12.90 -5.34
N SER A 163 -6.47 13.19 -4.19
CA SER A 163 -5.87 13.77 -2.98
C SER A 163 -6.19 12.87 -1.79
N PHE A 164 -5.52 13.09 -0.65
CA PHE A 164 -5.79 12.35 0.58
C PHE A 164 -7.29 12.38 0.91
N SER A 165 -7.90 11.20 0.87
CA SER A 165 -9.33 10.98 1.03
C SER A 165 -9.57 9.89 2.05
N SER A 166 -10.58 10.06 2.92
CA SER A 166 -10.87 9.09 3.98
C SER A 166 -11.22 7.70 3.43
N LEU A 167 -10.71 6.68 4.12
CA LEU A 167 -11.02 5.25 3.94
C LEU A 167 -12.21 4.79 4.78
N ALA A 168 -12.99 5.72 5.36
CA ALA A 168 -14.36 5.42 5.83
C ALA A 168 -15.27 4.96 4.68
N THR A 169 -14.88 5.24 3.44
CA THR A 169 -15.49 4.73 2.21
C THR A 169 -14.40 4.06 1.38
N SER A 170 -14.73 2.95 0.71
CA SER A 170 -13.79 2.25 -0.17
C SER A 170 -13.27 3.19 -1.26
N ARG A 171 -11.97 3.09 -1.57
CA ARG A 171 -11.31 3.88 -2.60
C ARG A 171 -10.55 2.97 -3.55
N SER A 172 -10.59 3.29 -4.83
CA SER A 172 -9.89 2.57 -5.89
C SER A 172 -9.10 3.49 -6.80
N ALA A 173 -8.15 2.89 -7.50
CA ALA A 173 -7.49 3.41 -8.67
C ALA A 173 -7.45 2.35 -9.78
N THR A 174 -7.58 2.80 -11.03
CA THR A 174 -7.67 1.94 -12.21
C THR A 174 -6.73 2.45 -13.28
N VAL A 175 -5.96 1.54 -13.86
CA VAL A 175 -5.18 1.76 -15.08
C VAL A 175 -5.84 0.96 -16.20
N SER A 176 -6.05 1.58 -17.36
CA SER A 176 -6.66 0.91 -18.51
C SER A 176 -6.08 1.38 -19.84
N ILE A 177 -6.01 0.47 -20.81
CA ILE A 177 -5.85 0.83 -22.23
C ILE A 177 -7.12 0.39 -22.95
N SER A 178 -7.57 1.24 -23.88
CA SER A 178 -8.62 0.92 -24.84
C SER A 178 -8.15 1.31 -26.23
N ILE A 179 -8.23 0.39 -27.19
CA ILE A 179 -7.93 0.67 -28.61
C ILE A 179 -9.08 0.17 -29.49
N PRO A 180 -9.24 0.74 -30.70
CA PRO A 180 -10.12 0.19 -31.71
C PRO A 180 -9.81 -1.28 -32.02
N ALA A 181 -10.87 -2.10 -32.14
CA ALA A 181 -10.82 -3.45 -32.66
C ALA A 181 -10.58 -3.41 -34.19
N ALA A 182 -9.34 -3.18 -34.60
CA ALA A 182 -8.94 -3.06 -35.99
C ALA A 182 -7.57 -3.72 -36.26
N SER A 183 -7.32 -4.08 -37.52
CA SER A 183 -6.05 -4.67 -37.92
C SER A 183 -4.85 -3.79 -37.54
N SER A 184 -3.76 -4.44 -37.12
CA SER A 184 -2.47 -3.82 -36.77
C SER A 184 -2.49 -2.89 -35.54
N MET A 185 -3.60 -2.82 -34.79
CA MET A 185 -3.66 -2.09 -33.53
C MET A 185 -3.03 -2.93 -32.40
N TYR A 186 -2.11 -2.34 -31.65
CA TYR A 186 -1.52 -2.96 -30.47
C TYR A 186 -0.99 -1.88 -29.53
N GLU A 187 -1.29 -2.00 -28.24
CA GLU A 187 -0.76 -1.13 -27.21
C GLU A 187 -0.45 -1.93 -25.96
N SER A 188 0.67 -1.62 -25.30
CA SER A 188 1.08 -2.23 -24.05
C SER A 188 1.90 -1.26 -23.22
N VAL A 189 1.59 -1.16 -21.93
CA VAL A 189 2.33 -0.29 -21.02
C VAL A 189 2.34 -0.85 -19.60
N THR A 190 3.42 -0.54 -18.89
CA THR A 190 3.54 -0.75 -17.44
C THR A 190 3.41 0.59 -16.75
N VAL A 191 2.35 0.74 -15.95
CA VAL A 191 2.11 1.95 -15.15
C VAL A 191 2.47 1.67 -13.71
N GLU A 192 3.24 2.58 -13.12
CA GLU A 192 3.53 2.53 -11.68
C GLU A 192 2.43 3.29 -10.93
N ILE A 193 1.73 2.61 -10.03
CA ILE A 193 0.73 3.21 -9.14
C ILE A 193 1.35 3.32 -7.74
N ALA A 194 1.49 4.54 -7.25
CA ALA A 194 1.89 4.80 -5.87
C ALA A 194 0.64 5.02 -5.00
N VAL A 195 0.52 4.21 -3.95
CA VAL A 195 -0.51 4.29 -2.92
C VAL A 195 0.09 4.98 -1.70
N HIS A 196 -0.31 6.22 -1.46
CA HIS A 196 0.09 7.00 -0.28
C HIS A 196 -0.96 6.78 0.80
N LEU A 197 -0.64 5.99 1.82
CA LEU A 197 -1.51 5.72 2.95
C LEU A 197 -1.01 6.47 4.18
N ARG A 198 -1.92 7.11 4.90
CA ARG A 198 -1.59 7.73 6.20
C ARG A 198 -2.73 7.57 7.17
N ARG A 199 -2.41 7.59 8.46
CA ARG A 199 -3.39 7.98 9.48
C ARG A 199 -3.62 9.48 9.37
N SER A 200 -4.87 9.95 9.52
CA SER A 200 -5.18 11.39 9.43
C SER A 200 -4.25 12.22 10.31
N GLY A 201 -3.61 13.23 9.72
CA GLY A 201 -2.64 14.11 10.40
C GLY A 201 -1.22 13.54 10.57
N SER A 202 -0.93 12.34 10.09
CA SER A 202 0.42 11.74 10.12
C SER A 202 1.11 11.81 8.75
N PRO A 203 2.45 11.68 8.67
CA PRO A 203 3.15 11.50 7.41
C PRO A 203 2.64 10.26 6.65
N ALA A 204 2.63 10.33 5.32
CA ALA A 204 2.20 9.21 4.49
C ALA A 204 3.31 8.20 4.25
N GLN A 205 2.92 6.93 4.25
CA GLN A 205 3.72 5.79 3.82
C GLN A 205 3.33 5.47 2.38
N VAL A 206 4.33 5.24 1.53
CA VAL A 206 4.10 4.95 0.11
C VAL A 206 4.22 3.46 -0.13
N SER A 207 3.28 2.87 -0.87
CA SER A 207 3.40 1.52 -1.41
C SER A 207 3.16 1.56 -2.90
N THR A 208 4.15 1.14 -3.66
CA THR A 208 4.11 1.06 -5.12
C THR A 208 3.58 -0.29 -5.59
N VAL A 209 2.82 -0.30 -6.69
CA VAL A 209 2.39 -1.49 -7.43
C VAL A 209 2.49 -1.21 -8.93
N TYR A 210 2.75 -2.24 -9.74
CA TYR A 210 2.90 -2.12 -11.19
C TYR A 210 1.70 -2.75 -11.92
N ALA A 211 1.05 -1.96 -12.77
CA ALA A 211 -0.07 -2.38 -13.61
C ALA A 211 0.39 -2.56 -15.05
N ASN A 212 0.42 -3.81 -15.52
CA ASN A 212 0.81 -4.20 -16.86
C ASN A 212 -0.46 -4.43 -17.69
N VAL A 213 -0.77 -3.51 -18.61
CA VAL A 213 -1.98 -3.59 -19.43
C VAL A 213 -1.59 -3.69 -20.89
N ALA A 214 -2.19 -4.66 -21.60
CA ALA A 214 -1.95 -4.88 -23.02
C ALA A 214 -3.25 -5.16 -23.77
N VAL A 215 -3.40 -4.56 -24.93
CA VAL A 215 -4.53 -4.81 -25.83
C VAL A 215 -4.06 -4.96 -27.27
N SER A 216 -4.71 -5.84 -28.01
CA SER A 216 -4.45 -6.04 -29.44
C SER A 216 -5.75 -5.99 -30.24
N GLY A 217 -5.68 -5.41 -31.43
CA GLY A 217 -6.70 -5.58 -32.46
C GLY A 217 -6.71 -7.00 -33.01
N TRP A 218 -7.55 -7.25 -34.01
CA TRP A 218 -7.55 -8.52 -34.73
C TRP A 218 -6.45 -8.55 -35.79
N TYR A 219 -6.01 -9.75 -36.18
CA TYR A 219 -5.12 -9.96 -37.32
C TYR A 219 -5.90 -10.02 -38.63
#